data_AF-A0A0F3GPZ6-F1
#
_entry.id   AF-A0A0F3GPZ6-F1
#
_cell.length_a   1.000
_cell.length_b   1.000
_cell.length_c   1.000
_cell.angle_alpha   90.00
_cell.angle_beta   90.00
_cell.angle_gamma   90.00
#
_symmetry.space_group_name_H-M   'P 1'
#
loop_
_entity.id
_entity.type
_entity.pdbx_description
1 polymer ?
#
loop_
_entity_poly.entity_id
_entity_poly.type
_entity_poly.pdbx_seq_one_letter_code
_entity_poly.pdbx_strand_id
1 'polypeptide(L)'
;MIEVLIAVTIFTSMVMLSMVALNQGLGQYKKLMQEGIDLRRYAASFWLHQSVSGMLNYTVMDNNKQFPYFRCSYDGVSYVSTSPLSNNIPVVVWIVREKGTSLTYYELPVYAKRYEDIERDYSSSAYKQGSSFVILQDVTDVRIESYVMDMVTKLQQWTPEYDTKDTNMLPTHLKISYKRGGKQETLFFSIHTNKTIRPYNDISRGV
;
A
#
# COMPACT_ATOMS: atom_id res chain seq x y z
N MET A 1 -8.95 67.50 17.75
CA MET A 1 -8.34 66.94 16.51
C MET A 1 -7.14 66.04 16.81
N ILE A 2 -6.16 66.48 17.61
CA ILE A 2 -4.99 65.67 18.00
C ILE A 2 -5.39 64.33 18.64
N GLU A 3 -6.39 64.35 19.52
CA GLU A 3 -6.89 63.16 20.22
C GLU A 3 -7.47 62.08 19.29
N VAL A 4 -8.21 62.51 18.26
CA VAL A 4 -8.76 61.61 17.23
C VAL A 4 -7.63 61.03 16.37
N LEU A 5 -6.61 61.83 16.07
CA LEU A 5 -5.44 61.39 15.31
C LEU A 5 -4.64 60.31 16.06
N ILE A 6 -4.45 60.51 17.37
CA ILE A 6 -3.78 59.55 18.25
C ILE A 6 -4.58 58.25 18.33
N ALA A 7 -5.90 58.34 18.51
CA ALA A 7 -6.78 57.17 18.58
C ALA A 7 -6.76 56.35 17.28
N VAL A 8 -6.80 57.00 16.11
CA VAL A 8 -6.73 56.32 14.81
C VAL A 8 -5.37 55.65 14.61
N THR A 9 -4.29 56.29 15.04
CA THR A 9 -2.93 55.72 14.91
C THR A 9 -2.79 54.45 15.75
N ILE A 10 -3.22 54.49 17.01
CA ILE A 10 -3.20 53.33 17.92
C ILE A 10 -4.05 52.19 17.37
N PHE A 11 -5.26 52.51 16.89
CA PHE A 11 -6.17 51.52 16.33
C PHE A 11 -5.59 50.86 15.07
N THR A 12 -4.98 51.65 14.18
CA THR A 12 -4.35 51.14 12.96
C THR A 12 -3.15 50.26 13.28
N SER A 13 -2.34 50.62 14.28
CA SER A 13 -1.23 49.78 14.75
C SER A 13 -1.71 48.45 15.33
N MET A 14 -2.80 48.44 16.10
CA MET A 14 -3.38 47.20 16.63
C MET A 14 -3.92 46.28 15.54
N VAL A 15 -4.60 46.83 14.52
CA VAL A 15 -5.09 46.06 13.36
C VAL A 15 -3.93 45.47 12.56
N MET A 16 -2.86 46.25 12.35
CA MET A 16 -1.67 45.79 11.62
C MET A 16 -0.97 44.63 12.37
N LEU A 17 -0.78 44.77 13.69
CA LEU A 17 -0.22 43.71 14.54
C LEU A 17 -1.09 42.44 14.53
N SER A 18 -2.42 42.61 14.54
CA SER A 18 -3.38 41.50 14.46
C SER A 18 -3.29 40.76 13.13
N MET A 19 -3.14 41.47 12.00
CA MET A 19 -2.93 40.85 10.68
C MET A 19 -1.58 40.13 10.59
N VAL A 20 -0.52 40.69 11.18
CA VAL A 20 0.80 40.06 11.22
C VAL A 20 0.77 38.77 12.04
N ALA A 21 0.13 38.79 13.21
CA ALA A 21 -0.05 37.59 14.05
C ALA A 21 -0.89 36.52 13.34
N LEU A 22 -1.95 36.91 12.62
CA LEU A 22 -2.78 36.00 11.82
C LEU A 22 -1.97 35.33 10.71
N ASN A 23 -1.17 36.10 9.97
CA ASN A 23 -0.31 35.56 8.91
C ASN A 23 0.78 34.62 9.46
N GLN A 24 1.34 34.93 10.64
CA GLN A 24 2.28 34.04 11.32
C GLN A 24 1.61 32.73 11.77
N GLY A 25 0.39 32.80 12.33
CA GLY A 25 -0.40 31.63 12.70
C GLY A 25 -0.78 30.76 11.51
N LEU A 26 -1.20 31.35 10.39
CA LEU A 26 -1.51 30.64 9.15
C LEU A 26 -0.26 29.98 8.54
N GLY A 27 0.90 30.63 8.62
CA GLY A 27 2.17 30.05 8.18
C GLY A 27 2.60 28.84 9.01
N GLN A 28 2.45 28.91 10.33
CA GLN A 28 2.72 27.79 11.23
C GLN A 28 1.73 26.64 11.04
N TYR A 29 0.45 26.94 10.88
CA TYR A 29 -0.58 25.95 10.58
C TYR A 29 -0.31 25.22 9.25
N LYS A 30 0.07 25.97 8.21
CA LYS A 30 0.44 25.40 6.91
C LYS A 30 1.66 24.48 7.03
N LYS A 31 2.66 24.86 7.81
CA LYS A 31 3.86 24.04 8.05
C LYS A 31 3.52 22.76 8.82
N LEU A 32 2.72 22.85 9.88
CA LEU A 32 2.25 21.67 10.64
C LEU A 32 1.37 20.74 9.79
N MET A 33 0.52 21.31 8.91
CA MET A 33 -0.24 20.52 7.94
C MET A 33 0.68 19.79 6.96
N GLN A 34 1.69 20.47 6.42
CA GLN A 34 2.65 19.88 5.49
C GLN A 34 3.49 18.78 6.16
N GLU A 35 4.01 19.04 7.36
CA GLU A 35 4.73 18.05 8.17
C GLU A 35 3.84 16.85 8.51
N GLY A 36 2.57 17.07 8.87
CA GLY A 36 1.60 16.02 9.12
C GLY A 36 1.26 15.19 7.87
N ILE A 37 1.16 15.83 6.70
CA ILE A 37 0.96 15.16 5.40
C ILE A 37 2.17 14.29 5.06
N ASP A 38 3.39 14.79 5.25
CA ASP A 38 4.62 14.07 4.95
C ASP A 38 4.84 12.89 5.91
N LEU A 39 4.54 13.05 7.21
CA LEU A 39 4.55 11.95 8.18
C LEU A 39 3.55 10.85 7.81
N ARG A 40 2.33 11.21 7.40
CA ARG A 40 1.32 10.23 6.96
C ARG A 40 1.78 9.47 5.72
N ARG A 41 2.39 10.14 4.75
CA ARG A 41 2.95 9.52 3.54
C ARG A 41 4.10 8.58 3.87
N TYR A 42 5.00 9.00 4.75
CA TYR A 42 6.11 8.17 5.22
C TYR A 42 5.60 6.92 5.95
N ALA A 43 4.66 7.09 6.88
CA ALA A 43 4.04 5.99 7.61
C ALA A 43 3.33 5.01 6.67
N ALA A 44 2.55 5.50 5.69
CA ALA A 44 1.90 4.67 4.70
C ALA A 44 2.90 3.85 3.86
N SER A 45 4.00 4.47 3.43
CA SER A 45 5.08 3.79 2.71
C SER A 45 5.75 2.72 3.59
N PHE A 46 6.11 3.07 4.82
CA PHE A 46 6.72 2.14 5.77
C PHE A 46 5.81 0.94 6.07
N TRP A 47 4.51 1.17 6.33
CA TRP A 47 3.54 0.10 6.56
C TRP A 47 3.38 -0.81 5.35
N LEU A 48 3.34 -0.22 4.15
CA LEU A 48 3.26 -0.99 2.92
C LEU A 48 4.50 -1.88 2.73
N HIS A 49 5.70 -1.34 2.97
CA HIS A 49 6.94 -2.11 2.96
C HIS A 49 6.89 -3.27 3.95
N GLN A 50 6.44 -3.03 5.19
CA GLN A 50 6.32 -4.05 6.22
C GLN A 50 5.29 -5.12 5.84
N SER A 51 4.13 -4.71 5.34
CA SER A 51 3.06 -5.62 4.90
C SER A 51 3.51 -6.55 3.78
N VAL A 52 4.16 -6.02 2.73
CA VAL A 52 4.66 -6.82 1.61
C VAL A 52 5.83 -7.71 2.02
N SER A 53 6.74 -7.19 2.84
CA SER A 53 7.86 -7.98 3.37
C SER A 53 7.40 -9.11 4.29
N GLY A 54 6.32 -8.89 5.04
CA GLY A 54 5.66 -9.84 5.93
C GLY A 54 4.68 -10.79 5.23
N MET A 55 4.75 -10.91 3.89
CA MET A 55 3.89 -11.81 3.14
C MET A 55 4.13 -13.27 3.54
N LEU A 56 3.03 -13.97 3.82
CA LEU A 56 3.05 -15.38 4.18
C LEU A 56 2.86 -16.28 2.98
N ASN A 57 3.49 -17.46 3.06
CA ASN A 57 3.09 -18.63 2.30
C ASN A 57 1.83 -19.25 2.94
N TYR A 58 0.73 -18.48 2.97
CA TYR A 58 -0.54 -18.90 3.52
C TYR A 58 -1.26 -19.78 2.51
N THR A 59 -1.32 -21.08 2.79
CA THR A 59 -1.94 -22.06 1.91
C THR A 59 -3.46 -21.92 1.93
N VAL A 60 -4.06 -21.67 0.77
CA VAL A 60 -5.50 -21.77 0.55
C VAL A 60 -5.84 -23.04 -0.23
N MET A 61 -7.08 -23.47 -0.11
CA MET A 61 -7.61 -24.63 -0.83
C MET A 61 -8.66 -24.20 -1.85
N ASP A 62 -8.52 -24.70 -3.08
CA ASP A 62 -9.47 -24.56 -4.17
C ASP A 62 -9.56 -25.90 -4.92
N ASN A 63 -10.77 -26.48 -5.02
CA ASN A 63 -11.02 -27.74 -5.72
C ASN A 63 -9.97 -28.85 -5.43
N ASN A 64 -9.64 -29.08 -4.15
CA ASN A 64 -8.62 -30.01 -3.65
C ASN A 64 -7.16 -29.70 -4.02
N LYS A 65 -6.87 -28.57 -4.67
CA LYS A 65 -5.52 -28.05 -4.87
C LYS A 65 -5.16 -27.09 -3.73
N GLN A 66 -3.95 -27.22 -3.21
CA GLN A 66 -3.38 -26.33 -2.21
C GLN A 66 -2.27 -25.48 -2.82
N PHE A 67 -2.30 -24.17 -2.58
CA PHE A 67 -1.29 -23.22 -3.04
C PHE A 67 -1.24 -22.00 -2.12
N PRO A 68 -0.11 -21.27 -2.04
CA PRO A 68 -0.05 -20.00 -1.31
C PRO A 68 -0.99 -19.00 -1.96
N TYR A 69 -1.68 -18.16 -1.18
CA TYR A 69 -2.53 -17.12 -1.75
C TYR A 69 -1.73 -15.87 -2.16
N PHE A 70 -1.70 -15.59 -3.46
CA PHE A 70 -1.31 -14.32 -4.04
C PHE A 70 -1.95 -14.16 -5.42
N ARG A 71 -2.50 -12.98 -5.69
CA ARG A 71 -3.10 -12.63 -6.98
C ARG A 71 -2.73 -11.19 -7.35
N CYS A 72 -2.18 -11.00 -8.55
CA CYS A 72 -1.89 -9.71 -9.15
C CYS A 72 -2.71 -9.57 -10.43
N SER A 73 -3.31 -8.40 -10.61
CA SER A 73 -4.13 -8.02 -11.77
C SER A 73 -3.90 -6.54 -12.11
N TYR A 74 -4.47 -6.08 -13.21
CA TYR A 74 -4.42 -4.66 -13.59
C TYR A 74 -5.07 -3.71 -12.56
N ASP A 75 -6.08 -4.19 -11.84
CA ASP A 75 -6.86 -3.40 -10.88
C ASP A 75 -6.23 -3.37 -9.50
N GLY A 76 -5.36 -4.32 -9.18
CA GLY A 76 -4.80 -4.45 -7.85
C GLY A 76 -4.02 -5.73 -7.62
N VAL A 77 -3.49 -5.85 -6.41
CA VAL A 77 -2.83 -7.05 -5.91
C VAL A 77 -3.42 -7.44 -4.56
N SER A 78 -3.54 -8.74 -4.31
CA SER A 78 -3.95 -9.31 -3.03
C SER A 78 -3.01 -10.41 -2.58
N TYR A 79 -2.80 -10.50 -1.27
CA TYR A 79 -1.89 -11.45 -0.64
C TYR A 79 -2.21 -11.57 0.86
N VAL A 80 -1.63 -12.56 1.54
CA VAL A 80 -1.78 -12.71 3.00
C VAL A 80 -0.52 -12.22 3.71
N SER A 81 -0.69 -11.42 4.77
CA SER A 81 0.41 -10.83 5.55
C SER A 81 0.27 -11.12 7.05
N THR A 82 1.42 -11.23 7.74
CA THR A 82 1.50 -11.21 9.22
C THR A 82 1.61 -9.81 9.81
N SER A 83 1.73 -8.78 8.98
CA SER A 83 1.95 -7.40 9.42
C SER A 83 0.72 -6.54 9.18
N PRO A 84 -0.37 -6.75 9.92
CA PRO A 84 -1.59 -5.97 9.78
C PRO A 84 -1.44 -4.56 10.39
N LEU A 85 -2.33 -3.65 10.02
CA LEU A 85 -2.58 -2.40 10.75
C LEU A 85 -3.30 -2.66 12.07
N SER A 86 -4.25 -3.59 12.07
CA SER A 86 -5.08 -3.97 13.22
C SER A 86 -4.53 -5.24 13.88
N ASN A 87 -4.69 -5.43 15.20
CA ASN A 87 -4.09 -6.55 15.94
C ASN A 87 -4.57 -7.98 15.55
N ASN A 88 -5.27 -8.15 14.43
CA ASN A 88 -5.74 -9.43 13.93
C ASN A 88 -4.71 -10.01 12.96
N ILE A 89 -4.13 -11.18 13.26
CA ILE A 89 -3.12 -11.84 12.41
C ILE A 89 -3.58 -13.28 12.11
N PRO A 90 -3.46 -13.79 10.87
CA PRO A 90 -3.04 -13.09 9.65
C PRO A 90 -4.20 -12.38 8.94
N VAL A 91 -3.87 -11.42 8.08
CA VAL A 91 -4.83 -10.68 7.25
C VAL A 91 -4.63 -10.97 5.78
N VAL A 92 -5.73 -10.99 5.03
CA VAL A 92 -5.69 -10.75 3.59
C VAL A 92 -5.58 -9.26 3.39
N VAL A 93 -4.65 -8.88 2.53
CA VAL A 93 -4.39 -7.52 2.09
C VAL A 93 -4.88 -7.38 0.65
N TRP A 94 -5.51 -6.25 0.35
CA TRP A 94 -5.82 -5.81 -1.00
C TRP A 94 -5.25 -4.42 -1.22
N ILE A 95 -4.42 -4.27 -2.25
CA ILE A 95 -3.98 -2.97 -2.75
C ILE A 95 -4.71 -2.74 -4.06
N VAL A 96 -5.66 -1.80 -4.05
CA VAL A 96 -6.62 -1.62 -5.15
C VAL A 96 -6.57 -0.20 -5.66
N ARG A 97 -6.66 -0.06 -6.98
CA ARG A 97 -6.85 1.23 -7.65
C ARG A 97 -8.30 1.67 -7.49
N GLU A 98 -8.53 2.78 -6.81
CA GLU A 98 -9.87 3.33 -6.64
C GLU A 98 -10.22 4.30 -7.77
N LYS A 99 -11.53 4.49 -7.99
CA LYS A 99 -12.03 5.49 -8.94
C LYS A 99 -11.60 6.89 -8.49
N GLY A 100 -10.64 7.48 -9.20
CA GLY A 100 -10.11 8.82 -8.89
C GLY A 100 -8.63 8.84 -8.54
N THR A 101 -7.78 8.22 -9.37
CA THR A 101 -6.31 8.40 -9.32
C THR A 101 -5.66 8.08 -7.97
N SER A 102 -6.26 7.16 -7.20
CA SER A 102 -5.76 6.77 -5.88
C SER A 102 -5.51 5.28 -5.79
N LEU A 103 -4.51 4.94 -4.99
CA LEU A 103 -4.17 3.56 -4.66
C LEU A 103 -4.37 3.37 -3.16
N THR A 104 -5.22 2.42 -2.79
CA THR A 104 -5.65 2.25 -1.40
C THR A 104 -5.35 0.85 -0.93
N TYR A 105 -4.83 0.76 0.29
CA TYR A 105 -4.61 -0.46 1.03
C TYR A 105 -5.86 -0.79 1.84
N TYR A 106 -6.27 -2.05 1.81
CA TYR A 106 -7.32 -2.61 2.64
C TYR A 106 -6.85 -3.92 3.26
N GLU A 107 -7.34 -4.24 4.45
CA GLU A 107 -7.09 -5.53 5.08
C GLU A 107 -8.33 -6.08 5.80
N LEU A 108 -8.49 -7.41 5.72
CA LEU A 108 -9.44 -8.17 6.54
C LEU A 108 -8.73 -9.39 7.13
N PRO A 109 -9.11 -9.79 8.35
CA PRO A 109 -8.62 -11.05 8.89
C PRO A 109 -8.97 -12.25 7.98
N VAL A 110 -8.03 -13.19 7.84
CA VAL A 110 -8.21 -14.33 6.94
C VAL A 110 -9.04 -15.47 7.54
N TYR A 111 -9.12 -15.61 8.87
CA TYR A 111 -9.95 -16.58 9.60
C TYR A 111 -10.28 -17.90 8.85
N ALA A 112 -9.27 -18.72 8.54
CA ALA A 112 -9.41 -20.02 7.86
C ALA A 112 -10.19 -20.01 6.52
N LYS A 113 -10.27 -18.86 5.84
CA LYS A 113 -10.93 -18.69 4.54
C LYS A 113 -10.31 -19.56 3.46
N ARG A 114 -11.16 -20.08 2.56
CA ARG A 114 -10.75 -20.73 1.31
C ARG A 114 -10.51 -19.69 0.23
N TYR A 115 -9.90 -20.10 -0.89
CA TYR A 115 -9.68 -19.21 -2.05
C TYR A 115 -10.97 -18.51 -2.48
N GLU A 116 -12.06 -19.26 -2.63
CA GLU A 116 -13.37 -18.74 -3.03
C GLU A 116 -13.93 -17.69 -2.07
N ASP A 117 -13.68 -17.81 -0.76
CA ASP A 117 -14.15 -16.85 0.23
C ASP A 117 -13.41 -15.52 0.09
N ILE A 118 -12.09 -15.57 -0.14
CA ILE A 118 -11.26 -14.38 -0.35
C ILE A 118 -11.65 -13.67 -1.65
N GLU A 119 -11.88 -14.42 -2.73
CA GLU A 119 -12.32 -13.86 -4.01
C GLU A 119 -13.75 -13.32 -3.96
N ARG A 120 -14.61 -13.91 -3.12
CA ARG A 120 -15.95 -13.37 -2.84
C ARG A 120 -15.86 -12.05 -2.10
N ASP A 121 -14.97 -11.92 -1.11
CA ASP A 121 -14.76 -10.65 -0.40
C ASP A 121 -14.33 -9.53 -1.37
N TYR A 122 -13.46 -9.85 -2.32
CA TYR A 122 -13.03 -8.92 -3.36
C TYR A 122 -14.19 -8.51 -4.29
N SER A 123 -14.85 -9.49 -4.92
CA SER A 123 -15.93 -9.24 -5.90
C SER A 123 -17.17 -8.55 -5.30
N SER A 124 -17.49 -8.83 -4.04
CA SER A 124 -18.57 -8.15 -3.31
C SER A 124 -18.17 -6.81 -2.68
N SER A 125 -16.91 -6.40 -2.82
CA SER A 125 -16.33 -5.23 -2.12
C SER A 125 -16.41 -5.30 -0.59
N ALA A 126 -16.63 -6.48 0.00
CA ALA A 126 -16.66 -6.65 1.45
C ALA A 126 -15.31 -6.30 2.11
N TYR A 127 -14.19 -6.45 1.37
CA TYR A 127 -12.86 -6.04 1.81
C TYR A 127 -12.76 -4.57 2.24
N LYS A 128 -13.63 -3.69 1.71
CA LYS A 128 -13.66 -2.26 2.06
C LYS A 128 -14.18 -1.98 3.47
N GLN A 129 -14.83 -2.95 4.12
CA GLN A 129 -15.31 -2.83 5.50
C GLN A 129 -14.18 -2.97 6.53
N GLY A 130 -12.99 -3.42 6.10
CA GLY A 130 -11.82 -3.63 6.93
C GLY A 130 -11.02 -2.36 7.23
N SER A 131 -9.84 -2.55 7.82
CA SER A 131 -8.90 -1.44 8.04
C SER A 131 -8.31 -0.99 6.71
N SER A 132 -8.12 0.31 6.53
CA SER A 132 -7.63 0.86 5.26
C SER A 132 -6.82 2.15 5.43
N PHE A 133 -5.96 2.42 4.45
CA PHE A 133 -5.33 3.73 4.27
C PHE A 133 -5.00 3.97 2.81
N VAL A 134 -4.97 5.24 2.42
CA VAL A 134 -4.58 5.63 1.07
C VAL A 134 -3.06 5.65 0.95
N ILE A 135 -2.50 4.84 0.05
CA ILE A 135 -1.07 4.77 -0.24
C ILE A 135 -0.65 5.96 -1.11
N LEU A 136 -1.38 6.18 -2.21
CA LEU A 136 -1.12 7.22 -3.19
C LEU A 136 -2.39 8.00 -3.48
N GLN A 137 -2.29 9.33 -3.53
CA GLN A 137 -3.34 10.26 -3.96
C GLN A 137 -2.86 11.06 -5.16
N ASP A 138 -3.81 11.43 -6.02
CA ASP A 138 -3.60 12.27 -7.21
C ASP A 138 -2.49 11.74 -8.15
N VAL A 139 -2.51 10.43 -8.41
CA VAL A 139 -1.55 9.74 -9.28
C VAL A 139 -2.21 9.13 -10.53
N THR A 140 -1.54 9.25 -11.67
CA THR A 140 -1.99 8.66 -12.94
C THR A 140 -1.09 7.51 -13.37
N ASP A 141 -1.50 6.76 -14.40
CA ASP A 141 -0.73 5.66 -15.01
C ASP A 141 -0.18 4.64 -14.00
N VAL A 142 -0.98 4.31 -12.99
CA VAL A 142 -0.63 3.30 -12.00
C VAL A 142 -0.48 1.94 -12.71
N ARG A 143 0.63 1.25 -12.46
CA ARG A 143 0.91 -0.10 -12.96
C ARG A 143 1.52 -0.90 -11.82
N ILE A 144 0.87 -2.01 -11.50
CA ILE A 144 1.34 -2.96 -10.49
C ILE A 144 1.87 -4.17 -11.25
N GLU A 145 3.08 -4.61 -10.90
CA GLU A 145 3.73 -5.75 -11.54
C GLU A 145 4.41 -6.63 -10.50
N SER A 146 4.37 -7.93 -10.75
CA SER A 146 5.02 -8.95 -9.93
C SER A 146 6.22 -9.52 -10.68
N TYR A 147 7.33 -9.74 -9.96
CA TYR A 147 8.52 -10.38 -10.53
C TYR A 147 8.50 -11.87 -10.22
N VAL A 148 8.28 -12.66 -11.25
CA VAL A 148 7.97 -14.09 -11.16
C VAL A 148 8.86 -14.91 -12.09
N MET A 149 9.05 -16.18 -11.77
CA MET A 149 9.71 -17.13 -12.65
C MET A 149 8.67 -17.79 -13.56
N ASP A 150 8.88 -17.70 -14.87
CA ASP A 150 8.13 -18.46 -15.85
C ASP A 150 8.47 -19.96 -15.71
N MET A 151 7.45 -20.79 -15.51
CA MET A 151 7.66 -22.21 -15.23
C MET A 151 8.13 -23.02 -16.45
N VAL A 152 7.88 -22.51 -17.67
CA VAL A 152 8.26 -23.13 -18.94
C VAL A 152 9.67 -22.70 -19.34
N THR A 153 9.92 -21.39 -19.42
CA THR A 153 11.20 -20.84 -19.88
C THR A 153 12.26 -20.76 -18.79
N LYS A 154 11.85 -20.88 -17.50
CA LYS A 154 12.69 -20.65 -16.32
C LYS A 154 13.28 -19.25 -16.20
N LEU A 155 12.84 -18.32 -17.04
CA LEU A 155 13.27 -16.93 -17.00
C LEU A 155 12.42 -16.14 -16.02
N GLN A 156 13.03 -15.15 -15.37
CA GLN A 156 12.32 -14.23 -14.50
C GLN A 156 11.85 -13.02 -15.30
N GLN A 157 10.61 -12.59 -15.05
CA GLN A 157 10.02 -11.46 -15.75
C GLN A 157 9.04 -10.68 -14.87
N TRP A 158 8.85 -9.40 -15.21
CA TRP A 158 7.80 -8.57 -14.66
C TRP A 158 6.50 -8.86 -15.41
N THR A 159 5.45 -9.22 -14.67
CA THR A 159 4.12 -9.45 -15.23
C THR A 159 3.07 -8.62 -14.48
N PRO A 160 2.11 -7.97 -15.17
CA PRO A 160 0.99 -7.29 -14.54
C PRO A 160 -0.07 -8.25 -14.00
N GLU A 161 -0.11 -9.48 -14.53
CA GLU A 161 -1.06 -10.52 -14.14
C GLU A 161 -0.34 -11.76 -13.66
N TYR A 162 -0.70 -12.24 -12.49
CA TYR A 162 -0.13 -13.44 -11.90
C TYR A 162 -1.04 -14.02 -10.83
N ASP A 163 -1.39 -15.29 -10.97
CA ASP A 163 -2.08 -16.05 -9.92
C ASP A 163 -1.22 -17.24 -9.52
N THR A 164 -1.00 -17.36 -8.22
CA THR A 164 -0.26 -18.48 -7.61
C THR A 164 -0.99 -19.80 -7.67
N LYS A 165 -2.30 -19.77 -7.95
CA LYS A 165 -3.08 -20.95 -8.32
C LYS A 165 -2.46 -21.70 -9.50
N ASP A 166 -1.79 -21.01 -10.43
CA ASP A 166 -1.22 -21.63 -11.63
C ASP A 166 0.18 -22.21 -11.39
N THR A 167 1.00 -21.55 -10.58
CA THR A 167 2.43 -21.86 -10.42
C THR A 167 2.83 -22.43 -9.07
N ASN A 168 2.00 -22.25 -8.04
CA ASN A 168 2.28 -22.60 -6.64
C ASN A 168 3.50 -21.89 -6.03
N MET A 169 3.89 -20.73 -6.57
CA MET A 169 5.06 -19.96 -6.12
C MET A 169 4.74 -18.48 -5.93
N LEU A 170 5.05 -17.92 -4.76
CA LEU A 170 4.95 -16.48 -4.54
C LEU A 170 5.95 -15.71 -5.43
N PRO A 171 5.63 -14.47 -5.84
CA PRO A 171 6.60 -13.60 -6.49
C PRO A 171 7.75 -13.26 -5.56
N THR A 172 8.88 -12.88 -6.14
CA THR A 172 10.06 -12.44 -5.36
C THR A 172 10.06 -10.94 -5.10
N HIS A 173 9.44 -10.16 -5.98
CA HIS A 173 9.32 -8.71 -5.85
C HIS A 173 7.96 -8.23 -6.35
N LEU A 174 7.55 -7.08 -5.83
CA LEU A 174 6.39 -6.32 -6.27
C LEU A 174 6.85 -4.91 -6.64
N LYS A 175 6.33 -4.37 -7.74
CA LYS A 175 6.64 -3.02 -8.21
C LYS A 175 5.36 -2.27 -8.52
N ILE A 176 5.27 -1.03 -8.04
CA ILE A 176 4.15 -0.14 -8.30
C ILE A 176 4.71 1.13 -8.94
N SER A 177 4.50 1.27 -10.24
CA SER A 177 4.93 2.44 -11.02
C SER A 177 3.74 3.37 -11.23
N TYR A 178 3.96 4.68 -11.14
CA TYR A 178 2.90 5.69 -11.28
C TYR A 178 3.48 7.04 -11.70
N LYS A 179 2.62 7.97 -12.12
CA LYS A 179 2.98 9.36 -12.40
C LYS A 179 2.37 10.30 -11.38
N ARG A 180 3.18 11.27 -10.91
CA ARG A 180 2.76 12.37 -10.05
C ARG A 180 3.35 13.67 -10.58
N GLY A 181 2.50 14.67 -10.86
CA GLY A 181 2.95 15.95 -11.39
C GLY A 181 3.82 15.83 -12.65
N GLY A 182 3.51 14.85 -13.52
CA GLY A 182 4.26 14.58 -14.75
C GLY A 182 5.56 13.76 -14.57
N LYS A 183 6.00 13.49 -13.34
CA LYS A 183 7.18 12.66 -13.07
C LYS A 183 6.79 11.20 -12.86
N GLN A 184 7.58 10.29 -13.42
CA GLN A 184 7.47 8.86 -13.17
C GLN A 184 8.12 8.52 -11.81
N GLU A 185 7.35 7.90 -10.93
CA GLU A 185 7.80 7.39 -9.63
C GLU A 185 7.56 5.87 -9.58
N THR A 186 8.27 5.18 -8.69
CA THR A 186 8.13 3.73 -8.50
C THR A 186 8.37 3.36 -7.06
N LEU A 187 7.47 2.55 -6.51
CA LEU A 187 7.68 1.83 -5.26
C LEU A 187 8.11 0.40 -5.58
N PHE A 188 9.11 -0.09 -4.88
CA PHE A 188 9.71 -1.40 -5.11
C PHE A 188 9.78 -2.16 -3.80
N PHE A 189 9.29 -3.39 -3.79
CA PHE A 189 9.18 -4.21 -2.59
C PHE A 189 9.81 -5.57 -2.83
N SER A 190 10.64 -6.00 -1.89
CA SER A 190 11.16 -7.36 -1.82
C SER A 190 10.25 -8.22 -0.97
N ILE A 191 9.97 -9.44 -1.43
CA ILE A 191 9.10 -10.38 -0.73
C ILE A 191 9.98 -11.43 -0.05
N HIS A 192 9.96 -11.44 1.28
CA HIS A 192 10.75 -12.35 2.10
C HIS A 192 9.85 -13.45 2.66
N THR A 193 9.73 -14.57 1.95
CA THR A 193 8.87 -15.69 2.41
C THR A 193 9.67 -16.64 3.30
N ASN A 194 9.00 -17.28 4.26
CA ASN A 194 9.57 -18.36 5.08
C ASN A 194 10.00 -19.62 4.27
N LYS A 195 9.65 -19.71 2.98
CA LYS A 195 10.09 -20.80 2.08
C LYS A 195 11.21 -20.39 1.10
N THR A 196 11.66 -19.14 1.10
CA THR A 196 12.64 -18.65 0.10
C THR A 196 14.09 -19.11 0.34
N ILE A 197 14.33 -20.19 1.08
CA ILE A 197 15.63 -20.88 1.16
C ILE A 197 15.41 -22.40 1.11
N ARG A 198 15.38 -22.94 -0.11
CA ARG A 198 16.20 -24.06 -0.63
C ARG A 198 15.64 -24.48 -2.00
N PRO A 199 16.40 -24.32 -3.11
CA PRO A 199 16.08 -25.08 -4.32
C PRO A 199 16.11 -26.58 -3.97
N TYR A 200 15.12 -27.32 -4.46
CA TYR A 200 14.83 -28.73 -4.20
C TYR A 200 15.88 -29.71 -4.80
N ASN A 201 17.18 -29.36 -4.79
CA ASN A 201 18.25 -30.16 -5.39
C ASN A 201 19.22 -30.81 -4.40
N ASP A 202 18.93 -30.82 -3.10
CA ASP A 202 19.90 -31.29 -2.09
C ASP A 202 19.39 -32.43 -1.17
N ILE A 203 18.42 -33.24 -1.63
CA ILE A 203 17.93 -34.41 -0.87
C ILE A 203 18.13 -35.74 -1.64
N SER A 204 18.68 -35.74 -2.85
CA SER A 204 18.92 -36.98 -3.63
C SER A 204 20.41 -37.37 -3.77
N ARG A 205 21.29 -36.92 -2.86
CA ARG A 205 22.69 -37.41 -2.78
C ARG A 205 23.13 -37.71 -1.34
N GLY A 206 22.35 -38.55 -0.68
CA GLY A 206 22.64 -39.03 0.67
C GLY A 206 22.07 -40.41 0.92
N VAL A 207 22.41 -41.38 0.05
CA VAL A 207 22.53 -42.81 0.36
C VAL A 207 23.71 -43.34 -0.42
#